data_AF-A0AAV7K3E1-F1
#
_entry.id   AF-A0AAV7K3E1-F1
#
_cell.length_a   1.000
_cell.length_b   1.000
_cell.length_c   1.000
_cell.angle_alpha   90.00
_cell.angle_beta   90.00
_cell.angle_gamma   90.00
#
_symmetry.space_group_name_H-M   'P 1'
#
loop_
_entity.id
_entity.type
_entity.pdbx_description
1 polymer ?
#
loop_
_entity_poly.entity_id
_entity_poly.type
_entity_poly.pdbx_seq_one_letter_code
_entity_poly.pdbx_strand_id
1 'polypeptide(L)'
;MKVPTRLDDSKHHVPIVLTGKDRMKEKFFNDVIELIKKALQSRFSHETMPLLKSIECLNPPKPETIQDLRALSSYYIGDFDADFMEYEYKLLAKSIELSNIGKIGIHKLYLYIVKEGIAKLYPNLNILYMLILTLPVTSSTFERSF
;
A
#
# COMPACT_ATOMS: atom_id res chain seq x y z
N MET A 1 42.93 27.69 52.65
CA MET A 1 42.53 26.75 51.57
C MET A 1 41.55 25.74 52.15
N LYS A 2 40.27 25.81 51.79
CA LYS A 2 39.27 24.77 52.02
C LYS A 2 38.81 24.28 50.65
N VAL A 3 39.02 23.01 50.37
CA VAL A 3 38.58 22.35 49.14
C VAL A 3 37.06 22.13 49.24
N PRO A 4 36.25 22.56 48.26
CA PRO A 4 34.83 22.20 48.24
C PRO A 4 34.69 20.74 47.81
N THR A 5 34.14 19.94 48.72
CA THR A 5 33.78 18.54 48.54
C THR A 5 32.83 18.37 47.34
N ARG A 6 33.03 17.30 46.56
CA ARG A 6 32.19 16.93 45.41
C ARG A 6 30.71 16.84 45.83
N LEU A 7 29.85 17.39 44.98
CA LEU A 7 28.38 17.32 45.00
C LEU A 7 27.81 15.90 44.76
N ASP A 8 28.51 14.85 45.21
CA ASP A 8 28.03 13.47 45.15
C ASP A 8 27.35 13.03 46.45
N ASP A 9 27.11 13.97 47.38
CA ASP A 9 26.31 13.70 48.57
C ASP A 9 24.81 13.81 48.25
N SER A 10 24.22 12.62 48.06
CA SER A 10 22.82 12.32 48.41
C SER A 10 21.74 13.14 47.70
N LYS A 11 21.39 12.74 46.48
CA LYS A 11 19.99 12.81 46.05
C LYS A 11 19.54 11.42 45.69
N HIS A 12 18.79 10.81 46.61
CA HIS A 12 17.91 9.69 46.30
C HIS A 12 17.22 9.99 44.96
N HIS A 13 17.47 9.16 43.96
CA HIS A 13 16.59 9.05 42.81
C HIS A 13 15.25 8.54 43.34
N VAL A 14 14.40 9.45 43.80
CA VAL A 14 12.99 9.16 43.98
C VAL A 14 12.49 8.86 42.57
N PRO A 15 12.04 7.63 42.26
CA PRO A 15 11.40 7.39 40.99
C PRO A 15 10.23 8.38 40.91
N ILE A 16 10.15 9.16 39.84
CA ILE A 16 9.02 10.07 39.63
C ILE A 16 7.80 9.17 39.52
N VAL A 17 7.07 9.02 40.64
CA VAL A 17 5.82 8.29 40.67
C VAL A 17 4.80 9.17 39.97
N LEU A 18 4.60 8.92 38.68
CA LEU A 18 3.61 9.61 37.87
C LEU A 18 2.24 9.47 38.56
N THR A 19 1.72 10.59 39.06
CA THR A 19 0.40 10.63 39.70
C THR A 19 -0.71 10.37 38.68
N GLY A 20 -1.88 9.95 39.14
CA GLY A 20 -2.93 9.30 38.32
C GLY A 20 -3.31 9.99 37.02
N LYS A 21 -3.26 11.33 36.92
CA LYS A 21 -3.53 12.06 35.67
C LYS A 21 -2.42 11.88 34.62
N ASP A 22 -1.16 11.93 35.01
CA ASP A 22 -0.05 11.81 34.06
C ASP A 22 0.18 10.34 33.67
N ARG A 23 -0.06 9.40 34.59
CA ARG A 23 -0.11 7.96 34.27
C ARG A 23 -1.25 7.62 33.32
N MET A 24 -2.38 8.31 33.39
CA MET A 24 -3.50 8.13 32.46
C MET A 24 -3.18 8.68 31.07
N LYS A 25 -2.48 9.83 30.97
CA LYS A 25 -2.01 10.37 29.69
C LYS A 25 -0.97 9.47 29.03
N GLU A 26 -0.02 8.97 29.80
CA GLU A 26 1.00 8.03 29.31
C GLU A 26 0.35 6.73 28.83
N LYS A 27 -0.58 6.17 29.62
CA LYS A 27 -1.34 4.98 29.23
C LYS A 27 -2.14 5.23 27.95
N PHE A 28 -2.89 6.32 27.87
CA PHE A 28 -3.65 6.68 26.68
C PHE A 28 -2.76 6.87 25.45
N PHE A 29 -1.61 7.54 25.61
CA PHE A 29 -0.64 7.72 24.53
C PHE A 29 -0.09 6.37 24.03
N ASN A 30 0.26 5.48 24.95
CA ASN A 30 0.74 4.15 24.61
C ASN A 30 -0.35 3.28 23.96
N ASP A 31 -1.58 3.35 24.45
CA ASP A 31 -2.73 2.64 23.88
C ASP A 31 -3.04 3.14 22.45
N VAL A 32 -2.94 4.45 22.21
CA VAL A 32 -3.09 5.05 20.87
C VAL A 32 -1.96 4.61 19.94
N ILE A 33 -0.70 4.60 20.41
CA ILE A 33 0.43 4.10 19.61
C ILE A 33 0.25 2.62 19.27
N GLU A 34 -0.19 1.80 20.22
CA GLU A 34 -0.50 0.39 19.95
C GLU A 34 -1.62 0.24 18.92
N LEU A 35 -2.68 1.04 19.02
CA LEU A 35 -3.79 1.01 18.08
C LEU A 35 -3.31 1.38 16.67
N ILE A 36 -2.48 2.43 16.54
CA ILE A 36 -1.89 2.84 15.27
C ILE A 36 -0.97 1.74 14.72
N LYS A 37 -0.14 1.13 15.57
CA LYS A 37 0.74 0.01 15.16
C LYS A 37 -0.08 -1.19 14.67
N LYS A 38 -1.12 -1.59 15.40
CA LYS A 38 -2.01 -2.70 15.01
C LYS A 38 -2.76 -2.37 13.72
N ALA A 39 -3.24 -1.14 13.55
CA ALA A 39 -3.88 -0.69 12.32
C ALA A 39 -2.90 -0.72 11.13
N LEU A 40 -1.67 -0.25 11.30
CA LEU A 40 -0.63 -0.32 10.27
C LEU A 40 -0.24 -1.76 9.94
N GLN A 41 -0.04 -2.61 10.95
CA GLN A 41 0.31 -4.02 10.75
C GLN A 41 -0.82 -4.81 10.09
N SER A 42 -2.07 -4.50 10.44
CA SER A 42 -3.24 -5.09 9.78
C SER A 42 -3.37 -4.63 8.34
N ARG A 43 -3.08 -3.35 8.05
CA ARG A 43 -3.17 -2.79 6.69
C ARG A 43 -2.04 -3.24 5.78
N PHE A 44 -0.82 -3.28 6.30
CA PHE A 44 0.38 -3.75 5.61
C PHE A 44 0.75 -5.15 6.06
N SER A 45 -0.26 -6.02 6.22
CA SER A 45 -0.04 -7.40 6.57
C SER A 45 0.80 -8.10 5.49
N HIS A 46 1.26 -9.31 5.80
CA HIS A 46 2.01 -10.14 4.86
C HIS A 46 1.22 -10.46 3.57
N GLU A 47 -0.09 -10.21 3.54
CA GLU A 47 -0.97 -10.46 2.40
C GLU A 47 -1.16 -9.22 1.50
N THR A 48 -1.23 -8.01 2.09
CA THR A 48 -1.43 -6.75 1.35
C THR A 48 -0.16 -6.23 0.69
N MET A 49 1.01 -6.48 1.30
CA MET A 49 2.31 -6.04 0.75
C MET A 49 2.68 -6.74 -0.57
N PRO A 50 2.47 -8.05 -0.74
CA PRO A 50 2.63 -8.71 -2.03
C PRO A 50 1.68 -8.16 -3.10
N LEU A 51 0.40 -7.91 -2.77
CA LEU A 51 -0.56 -7.29 -3.69
C LEU A 51 -0.03 -5.95 -4.23
N LEU A 52 0.46 -5.08 -3.34
CA LEU A 52 1.01 -3.77 -3.72
C LEU A 52 2.26 -3.88 -4.60
N LYS A 53 3.10 -4.90 -4.37
CA LYS A 53 4.27 -5.17 -5.21
C LYS A 53 3.89 -5.70 -6.59
N SER A 54 2.89 -6.59 -6.66
CA SER A 54 2.44 -7.19 -7.91
C SER A 54 1.78 -6.18 -8.87
N ILE A 55 1.35 -5.00 -8.38
CA ILE A 55 0.83 -3.91 -9.22
C ILE A 55 1.91 -3.35 -10.18
N GLU A 56 3.20 -3.49 -9.85
CA GLU A 56 4.28 -2.98 -10.72
C GLU A 56 4.25 -3.59 -12.13
N CYS A 57 3.70 -4.80 -12.28
CA CYS A 57 3.53 -5.44 -13.58
C CYS A 57 2.62 -4.65 -14.54
N LEU A 58 1.81 -3.71 -14.04
CA LEU A 58 0.92 -2.90 -14.86
C LEU A 58 1.55 -1.57 -15.33
N ASN A 59 2.83 -1.31 -15.04
CA ASN A 59 3.45 0.01 -15.24
C ASN A 59 4.90 0.00 -15.78
N PRO A 60 5.10 0.05 -17.11
CA PRO A 60 4.17 -0.37 -18.15
C PRO A 60 4.11 -1.91 -18.25
N PRO A 61 3.03 -2.49 -18.79
CA PRO A 61 2.90 -3.93 -18.93
C PRO A 61 3.95 -4.49 -19.89
N LYS A 62 4.57 -5.60 -19.49
CA LYS A 62 5.63 -6.28 -20.23
C LYS A 62 5.42 -7.78 -20.22
N PRO A 63 5.77 -8.50 -21.30
CA PRO A 63 5.62 -9.96 -21.34
C PRO A 63 6.38 -10.68 -20.22
N GLU A 64 7.48 -10.09 -19.73
CA GLU A 64 8.36 -10.64 -18.68
C GLU A 64 7.67 -10.71 -17.31
N THR A 65 6.76 -9.78 -17.00
CA THR A 65 6.13 -9.62 -15.68
C THR A 65 4.81 -10.39 -15.55
N ILE A 66 4.62 -11.41 -16.39
CA ILE A 66 3.36 -12.15 -16.46
C ILE A 66 3.12 -13.05 -15.26
N GLN A 67 4.20 -13.50 -14.60
CA GLN A 67 4.09 -14.23 -13.35
C GLN A 67 3.55 -13.34 -12.23
N ASP A 68 3.96 -12.06 -12.20
CA ASP A 68 3.46 -11.08 -11.25
C ASP A 68 1.98 -10.77 -11.51
N LEU A 69 1.55 -10.76 -12.78
CA LEU A 69 0.15 -10.64 -13.16
C LEU A 69 -0.70 -11.84 -12.68
N ARG A 70 -0.17 -13.07 -12.78
CA ARG A 70 -0.84 -14.27 -12.24
C ARG A 70 -0.92 -14.26 -10.72
N ALA A 71 0.13 -13.77 -10.05
CA ALA A 71 0.09 -13.55 -8.62
C ALA A 71 -0.99 -12.52 -8.27
N LEU A 72 -1.05 -11.41 -9.02
CA LEU A 72 -2.05 -10.36 -8.84
C LEU A 72 -3.48 -10.87 -9.07
N SER A 73 -3.71 -11.70 -10.09
CA SER A 73 -5.05 -12.24 -10.37
C SER A 73 -5.57 -13.21 -9.33
N SER A 74 -4.69 -13.89 -8.61
CA SER A 74 -5.07 -14.78 -7.51
C SER A 74 -5.78 -14.05 -6.36
N TYR A 75 -5.66 -12.71 -6.27
CA TYR A 75 -6.38 -11.90 -5.29
C TYR A 75 -7.80 -11.51 -5.70
N TYR A 76 -8.17 -11.71 -6.97
CA TYR A 76 -9.43 -11.27 -7.57
C TYR A 76 -10.17 -12.44 -8.24
N ILE A 77 -10.10 -13.62 -7.62
CA ILE A 77 -10.70 -14.84 -8.15
C ILE A 77 -12.21 -14.64 -8.29
N GLY A 78 -12.72 -14.77 -9.52
CA GLY A 78 -14.13 -14.64 -9.85
C GLY A 78 -14.56 -13.25 -10.34
N ASP A 79 -13.70 -12.23 -10.25
CA ASP A 79 -13.99 -10.90 -10.79
C ASP A 79 -13.78 -10.82 -12.31
N PHE A 80 -12.93 -11.69 -12.86
CA PHE A 80 -12.59 -11.76 -14.28
C PHE A 80 -12.01 -13.13 -14.67
N ASP A 81 -11.89 -13.37 -15.98
CA ASP A 81 -11.26 -14.58 -16.52
C ASP A 81 -9.74 -14.43 -16.53
N ALA A 82 -9.05 -15.17 -15.66
CA ALA A 82 -7.61 -15.08 -15.48
C ALA A 82 -6.82 -15.57 -16.71
N ASP A 83 -7.32 -16.57 -17.43
CA ASP A 83 -6.65 -17.13 -18.61
C ASP A 83 -6.76 -16.15 -19.79
N PHE A 84 -7.93 -15.54 -19.96
CA PHE A 84 -8.15 -14.54 -21.00
C PHE A 84 -7.41 -13.22 -20.70
N MET A 85 -7.31 -12.86 -19.42
CA MET A 85 -6.58 -11.66 -18.98
C MET A 85 -5.08 -11.74 -19.30
N GLU A 86 -4.47 -12.92 -19.21
CA GLU A 86 -3.07 -13.10 -19.64
C GLU A 86 -2.88 -12.79 -21.13
N TYR A 87 -3.85 -13.19 -21.96
CA TYR A 87 -3.83 -12.92 -23.39
C TYR A 87 -4.00 -11.43 -23.69
N GLU A 88 -4.98 -10.77 -23.06
CA GLU A 88 -5.17 -9.32 -23.15
C GLU A 88 -3.90 -8.56 -22.74
N TYR A 89 -3.21 -9.04 -21.70
CA TYR A 89 -2.00 -8.40 -21.17
C TYR A 89 -0.83 -8.45 -22.15
N LYS A 90 -0.62 -9.59 -22.81
CA LYS A 90 0.40 -9.72 -23.86
C LYS A 90 0.10 -8.80 -25.04
N LEU A 91 -1.16 -8.71 -25.46
CA LEU A 91 -1.58 -7.82 -26.55
C LEU A 91 -1.40 -6.34 -26.19
N LEU A 92 -1.81 -5.95 -24.98
CA LEU A 92 -1.64 -4.59 -24.49
C LEU A 92 -0.14 -4.23 -24.40
N ALA A 93 0.69 -5.10 -23.83
CA ALA A 93 2.13 -4.90 -23.75
C ALA A 93 2.75 -4.67 -25.14
N LYS A 94 2.36 -5.47 -26.14
CA LYS A 94 2.82 -5.30 -27.52
C LYS A 94 2.33 -4.00 -28.15
N SER A 95 1.08 -3.62 -27.91
CA SER A 95 0.53 -2.35 -28.41
C SER A 95 1.29 -1.13 -27.86
N ILE A 96 1.61 -1.14 -26.57
CA ILE A 96 2.35 -0.06 -25.89
C ILE A 96 3.79 0.03 -26.42
N GLU A 97 4.44 -1.11 -26.65
CA GLU A 97 5.76 -1.19 -27.28
C GLU A 97 5.73 -0.57 -28.69
N LEU A 98 4.73 -0.91 -29.51
CA LEU A 98 4.57 -0.38 -30.86
C LEU A 98 4.22 1.11 -30.89
N SER A 99 3.42 1.59 -29.93
CA SER A 99 3.04 2.99 -29.81
C SER A 99 4.15 3.86 -29.20
N ASN A 100 5.28 3.27 -28.81
CA ASN A 100 6.44 3.93 -28.18
C ASN A 100 6.03 4.82 -26.98
N ILE A 101 5.00 4.36 -26.28
CA ILE A 101 4.48 4.96 -25.06
C ILE A 101 5.53 4.66 -23.99
N GLY A 102 6.29 5.67 -23.57
CA GLY A 102 7.38 5.52 -22.61
C GLY A 102 6.94 4.97 -21.26
N LYS A 103 7.80 4.99 -20.24
CA LYS A 103 7.39 4.63 -18.86
C LYS A 103 6.38 5.66 -18.33
N ILE A 104 5.10 5.44 -18.60
CA ILE A 104 4.02 6.29 -18.13
C ILE A 104 3.33 5.59 -16.96
N GLY A 105 3.22 6.28 -15.82
CA GLY A 105 2.62 5.73 -14.61
C GLY A 105 1.24 5.10 -14.83
N ILE A 106 0.89 4.11 -14.00
CA ILE A 106 -0.33 3.28 -14.12
C ILE A 106 -1.61 4.10 -14.40
N HIS A 107 -1.79 5.23 -13.73
CA HIS A 107 -2.94 6.13 -13.94
C HIS A 107 -2.97 6.71 -15.36
N LYS A 108 -1.84 7.21 -15.85
CA LYS A 108 -1.76 7.81 -17.19
C LYS A 108 -1.95 6.74 -18.27
N LEU A 109 -1.47 5.52 -18.02
CA LEU A 109 -1.73 4.39 -18.89
C LEU A 109 -3.22 4.01 -18.92
N TYR A 110 -3.88 3.95 -17.76
CA TYR A 110 -5.31 3.73 -17.71
C TYR A 110 -6.11 4.82 -18.46
N LEU A 111 -5.75 6.10 -18.27
CA LEU A 111 -6.37 7.18 -19.04
C LEU A 111 -6.17 7.04 -20.54
N TYR A 112 -5.00 6.57 -20.98
CA TYR A 112 -4.74 6.27 -22.38
C TYR A 112 -5.67 5.17 -22.90
N ILE A 113 -5.77 4.05 -22.18
CA ILE A 113 -6.66 2.93 -22.52
C ILE A 113 -8.13 3.38 -22.65
N VAL A 114 -8.59 4.25 -21.75
CA VAL A 114 -9.97 4.79 -21.79
C VAL A 114 -10.16 5.77 -22.95
N LYS A 115 -9.24 6.72 -23.14
CA LYS A 115 -9.37 7.77 -24.16
C LYS A 115 -9.33 7.23 -25.58
N GLU A 116 -8.49 6.24 -25.83
CA GLU A 116 -8.36 5.59 -27.14
C GLU A 116 -9.46 4.55 -27.40
N GLY A 117 -10.39 4.35 -26.46
CA GLY A 117 -11.46 3.34 -26.59
C GLY A 117 -10.97 1.90 -26.51
N ILE A 118 -9.68 1.70 -26.19
CA ILE A 118 -9.01 0.40 -26.08
C ILE A 118 -9.57 -0.43 -24.91
N ALA A 119 -10.19 0.22 -23.92
CA ALA A 119 -10.85 -0.44 -22.79
C ALA A 119 -11.86 -1.53 -23.21
N LYS A 120 -12.52 -1.38 -24.38
CA LYS A 120 -13.46 -2.38 -24.90
C LYS A 120 -12.77 -3.62 -25.50
N LEU A 121 -11.52 -3.48 -25.91
CA LEU A 121 -10.71 -4.56 -26.49
C LEU A 121 -10.07 -5.43 -25.40
N TYR A 122 -9.84 -4.86 -24.22
CA TYR A 122 -9.23 -5.54 -23.08
C TYR A 122 -10.10 -5.40 -21.81
N PRO A 123 -11.31 -6.01 -21.80
CA PRO A 123 -12.27 -5.83 -20.71
C PRO A 123 -11.78 -6.35 -19.36
N ASN A 124 -11.07 -7.49 -19.32
CA ASN A 124 -10.60 -8.07 -18.05
C ASN A 124 -9.48 -7.21 -17.44
N LEU A 125 -8.56 -6.73 -18.27
CA LEU A 125 -7.57 -5.76 -17.82
C LEU A 125 -8.20 -4.45 -17.36
N ASN A 126 -9.21 -3.95 -18.07
CA ASN A 126 -9.89 -2.73 -17.67
C ASN A 126 -10.50 -2.85 -16.26
N ILE A 127 -11.13 -3.98 -15.96
CA ILE A 127 -11.63 -4.30 -14.61
C ILE A 127 -10.48 -4.31 -13.60
N LEU A 128 -9.37 -4.98 -13.92
CA LEU A 128 -8.20 -5.04 -13.04
C LEU A 128 -7.60 -3.66 -12.75
N TYR A 129 -7.42 -2.81 -13.78
CA TYR A 129 -6.96 -1.43 -13.61
C TYR A 129 -7.91 -0.61 -12.74
N MET A 130 -9.23 -0.79 -12.89
CA MET A 130 -10.22 -0.13 -12.03
C MET A 130 -10.12 -0.59 -10.57
N LEU A 131 -10.03 -1.90 -10.34
CA LEU A 131 -9.89 -2.47 -8.99
C LEU A 131 -8.63 -1.94 -8.30
N ILE A 132 -7.53 -1.81 -9.03
CA ILE A 132 -6.26 -1.32 -8.51
C ILE A 132 -6.26 0.19 -8.26
N LEU A 133 -6.89 0.97 -9.13
CA LEU A 133 -7.02 2.41 -8.93
C LEU A 133 -8.03 2.74 -7.82
N THR A 134 -8.93 1.82 -7.48
CA THR A 134 -9.90 1.97 -6.38
C THR A 134 -9.41 1.42 -5.03
N LEU A 135 -8.43 0.51 -5.01
CA LEU A 135 -7.72 0.06 -3.80
C LEU A 135 -7.33 1.21 -2.84
N PRO A 136 -6.65 2.30 -3.29
CA PRO A 136 -6.30 3.41 -2.41
C PRO A 136 -7.51 4.24 -1.95
N VAL A 137 -8.62 4.20 -2.70
CA VAL A 137 -9.87 4.87 -2.33
C VAL A 137 -10.56 4.07 -1.23
N THR A 138 -10.62 2.74 -1.31
CA THR A 138 -11.25 1.92 -0.25
C THR A 138 -10.45 1.92 1.05
N SER A 139 -9.12 1.92 1.01
CA SER A 139 -8.29 1.98 2.23
C SER A 139 -8.37 3.32 2.95
N SER A 140 -8.74 4.40 2.24
CA SER A 140 -8.87 5.76 2.78
C SER A 140 -10.32 6.18 3.04
N THR A 141 -11.30 5.55 2.39
CA THR A 141 -12.73 5.92 2.49
C THR A 141 -13.41 5.29 3.71
N PHE A 142 -12.91 4.15 4.21
CA PHE A 142 -13.37 3.62 5.51
C PHE A 142 -12.91 4.46 6.72
N GLU A 143 -12.10 5.51 6.53
CA GLU A 143 -11.71 6.45 7.60
C GLU A 143 -12.69 7.63 7.79
N ARG A 144 -13.83 7.68 7.09
CA ARG A 144 -14.87 8.72 7.33
C ARG A 144 -16.05 8.24 8.17
N SER A 145 -15.97 7.07 8.79
CA SER A 145 -17.04 6.53 9.62
C SER A 145 -16.52 5.90 10.92
N PHE A 146 -15.64 6.59 11.64
CA PHE A 146 -15.44 6.39 13.08
C PHE A 146 -15.04 7.71 13.74
#